data_AF-A0A963JEX6-F1
#
_entry.id   AF-A0A963JEX6-F1
#
_cell.length_a   1.000
_cell.length_b   1.000
_cell.length_c   1.000
_cell.angle_alpha   90.00
_cell.angle_beta   90.00
_cell.angle_gamma   90.00
#
_symmetry.space_group_name_H-M   'P 1'
#
loop_
_entity.id
_entity.type
_entity.pdbx_description
1 polymer ?
#
loop_
_entity_poly.entity_id
_entity_poly.type
_entity_poly.pdbx_seq_one_letter_code
_entity_poly.pdbx_strand_id
1 'polypeptide(L)'
;MARTLLDDDGISNPSRNASLTDVVERAIAAQPTRRRMLLGGLGAAMLPFFGGLAGCGGGDDDPVAPTERILGITGVPTSSGDDVVVPAGYVATAFAAWGEPIDALAPAFRADATGSALEQEQQVGDNHDGMAFFGFNAAGNGFGDRSDEGLLVMNHEYINPEYFYAPDSDPDDWMSPFSYEKARRAQAGHGVSV
;
A
#
# COMPACT_ATOMS: atom_id res chain seq x y z
N MET A 1 14.23 -29.74 10.71
CA MET A 1 13.58 -30.04 9.41
C MET A 1 12.85 -28.79 8.98
N ALA A 2 13.41 -28.09 7.99
CA ALA A 2 12.88 -26.85 7.46
C ALA A 2 11.58 -27.12 6.69
N ARG A 3 10.52 -26.39 7.02
CA ARG A 3 9.27 -26.45 6.29
C ARG A 3 8.63 -25.07 6.28
N THR A 4 9.07 -24.24 5.33
CA THR A 4 8.35 -23.05 4.87
C THR A 4 9.01 -22.54 3.59
N LEU A 5 8.86 -23.31 2.50
CA LEU A 5 8.48 -22.66 1.26
C LEU A 5 7.05 -22.19 1.51
N LEU A 6 6.86 -20.87 1.65
CA LEU A 6 5.53 -20.27 1.55
C LEU A 6 5.06 -20.59 0.13
N ASP A 7 4.19 -21.59 0.05
CA ASP A 7 3.42 -21.90 -1.14
C ASP A 7 2.50 -20.70 -1.40
N ASP A 8 2.76 -19.95 -2.47
CA ASP A 8 1.90 -18.83 -2.91
C ASP A 8 0.52 -19.32 -3.36
N ASP A 9 0.38 -20.62 -3.62
CA ASP A 9 -0.91 -21.27 -3.86
C ASP A 9 -1.63 -21.66 -2.55
N GLY A 10 -1.05 -21.35 -1.38
CA GLY A 10 -1.60 -21.61 -0.06
C GLY A 10 -2.56 -20.52 0.44
N ILE A 11 -3.36 -20.84 1.47
CA ILE A 11 -4.22 -19.85 2.13
C ILE A 11 -3.32 -18.87 2.92
N SER A 12 -3.08 -17.68 2.36
CA SER A 12 -2.24 -16.64 2.98
C SER A 12 -2.87 -16.04 4.25
N ASN A 13 -4.16 -16.25 4.46
CA ASN A 13 -4.88 -15.84 5.67
C ASN A 13 -5.63 -17.03 6.32
N PRO A 14 -4.99 -17.76 7.25
CA PRO A 14 -5.62 -18.91 7.93
C PRO A 14 -6.59 -18.48 9.05
N SER A 15 -6.83 -17.18 9.23
CA SER A 15 -7.77 -16.72 10.24
C SER A 15 -9.19 -17.21 9.94
N ARG A 16 -9.98 -17.36 11.00
CA ARG A 16 -11.43 -17.66 10.87
C ARG A 16 -12.26 -16.40 10.67
N ASN A 17 -11.63 -15.28 10.31
CA ASN A 17 -12.33 -14.05 10.00
C ASN A 17 -13.13 -14.22 8.70
N ALA A 18 -14.24 -13.50 8.59
CA ALA A 18 -15.03 -13.50 7.36
C ALA A 18 -14.14 -13.09 6.17
N SER A 19 -14.21 -13.84 5.07
CA SER A 19 -13.54 -13.45 3.84
C SER A 19 -14.19 -12.17 3.28
N LEU A 20 -13.48 -11.47 2.39
CA LEU A 20 -14.07 -10.33 1.68
C LEU A 20 -15.36 -10.73 0.95
N THR A 21 -15.39 -11.92 0.36
CA THR A 21 -16.58 -12.50 -0.28
C THR A 21 -17.73 -12.64 0.72
N ASP A 22 -17.48 -13.18 1.92
CA ASP A 22 -18.51 -13.32 2.96
C ASP A 22 -19.05 -11.95 3.42
N VAL A 23 -18.18 -10.95 3.54
CA VAL A 23 -18.56 -9.57 3.90
C VAL A 23 -19.42 -8.95 2.80
N VAL A 24 -19.03 -9.12 1.54
CA VAL A 24 -19.79 -8.61 0.37
C VAL A 24 -21.12 -9.33 0.22
N GLU A 25 -21.15 -10.65 0.34
CA GLU A 25 -22.39 -11.44 0.29
C GLU A 25 -23.32 -11.10 1.44
N ARG A 26 -22.81 -10.94 2.66
CA ARG A 26 -23.59 -10.46 3.81
C ARG A 26 -24.15 -9.06 3.56
N ALA A 27 -23.37 -8.14 2.99
CA ALA A 27 -23.84 -6.80 2.66
C ALA A 27 -24.94 -6.84 1.56
N ILE A 28 -24.79 -7.69 0.54
CA ILE A 28 -25.81 -7.91 -0.50
C ILE A 28 -27.07 -8.53 0.09
N ALA A 29 -26.94 -9.52 0.97
CA ALA A 29 -28.06 -10.19 1.63
C ALA A 29 -28.81 -9.26 2.60
N ALA A 30 -28.09 -8.37 3.29
CA ALA A 30 -28.69 -7.36 4.16
C ALA A 30 -29.42 -6.26 3.38
N GLN A 31 -28.97 -5.94 2.16
CA GLN A 31 -29.54 -4.84 1.35
C GLN A 31 -29.72 -5.22 -0.14
N PRO A 32 -30.55 -6.23 -0.45
CA PRO A 32 -30.71 -6.75 -1.81
C PRO A 32 -31.35 -5.72 -2.77
N THR A 33 -32.09 -4.76 -2.20
CA THR A 33 -32.72 -3.65 -2.93
C THR A 33 -31.71 -2.65 -3.48
N ARG A 34 -30.58 -2.39 -2.82
CA ARG A 34 -29.51 -1.50 -3.34
C ARG A 34 -28.90 -2.03 -4.63
N ARG A 35 -28.58 -3.33 -4.66
CA ARG A 35 -28.06 -4.00 -5.87
C ARG A 35 -29.10 -4.02 -6.99
N ARG A 36 -30.37 -4.27 -6.66
CA ARG A 36 -31.48 -4.20 -7.62
C ARG A 36 -31.74 -2.77 -8.13
N MET A 37 -31.51 -1.73 -7.32
CA MET A 37 -31.59 -0.34 -7.76
C MET A 37 -30.43 0.05 -8.68
N LEU A 38 -29.19 -0.39 -8.41
CA LEU A 38 -28.06 -0.18 -9.34
C LEU A 38 -28.25 -0.92 -10.66
N LEU A 39 -28.71 -2.17 -10.61
CA LEU A 39 -29.00 -2.96 -11.82
C LEU A 39 -30.25 -2.46 -12.56
N GLY A 40 -31.25 -1.96 -11.84
CA GLY A 40 -32.49 -1.39 -12.39
C GLY A 40 -32.34 0.06 -12.91
N GLY A 41 -31.39 0.82 -12.36
CA GLY A 41 -31.14 2.22 -12.73
C GLY A 41 -30.57 2.41 -14.14
N LEU A 42 -29.85 1.42 -14.66
CA LEU A 42 -29.39 1.40 -16.06
C LEU A 42 -30.55 1.26 -17.08
N GLY A 43 -31.71 0.73 -16.66
CA GLY A 43 -32.88 0.56 -17.53
C GLY A 43 -33.93 1.68 -17.45
N ALA A 44 -33.87 2.55 -16.45
CA ALA A 44 -34.91 3.55 -16.16
C ALA A 44 -34.49 5.01 -16.47
N ALA A 45 -33.37 5.23 -17.15
CA ALA A 45 -32.88 6.58 -17.47
C ALA A 45 -33.64 7.27 -18.63
N MET A 46 -34.73 6.70 -19.16
CA MET A 46 -35.39 7.24 -20.36
C MET A 46 -36.76 7.91 -20.18
N LEU A 47 -37.56 7.71 -19.13
CA LEU A 47 -38.87 8.41 -18.96
C LEU A 47 -39.34 8.35 -17.49
N PRO A 48 -39.90 9.40 -16.81
CA PRO A 48 -40.45 10.64 -17.35
C PRO A 48 -40.16 11.96 -16.58
N PHE A 49 -40.20 13.03 -17.35
CA PHE A 49 -40.13 14.45 -17.00
C PHE A 49 -41.50 15.05 -16.55
N PHE A 50 -42.43 14.28 -15.98
CA PHE A 50 -43.74 14.82 -15.58
C PHE A 50 -44.34 14.12 -14.34
N GLY A 51 -44.68 14.92 -13.32
CA GLY A 51 -45.79 14.67 -12.40
C GLY A 51 -45.56 13.61 -11.32
N GLY A 52 -45.41 14.06 -10.06
CA GLY A 52 -45.30 13.16 -8.92
C GLY A 52 -46.57 12.36 -8.65
N LEU A 53 -46.42 11.27 -7.88
CA LEU A 53 -47.39 10.80 -6.90
C LEU A 53 -46.70 9.84 -5.92
N ALA A 54 -47.25 9.80 -4.72
CA ALA A 54 -46.80 9.13 -3.50
C ALA A 54 -46.97 7.58 -3.50
N GLY A 55 -46.38 6.94 -2.49
CA GLY A 55 -46.70 5.59 -2.01
C GLY A 55 -45.51 4.62 -2.09
N CYS A 56 -45.09 3.86 -1.08
CA CYS A 56 -45.64 3.49 0.23
C CYS A 56 -44.41 3.29 1.17
N GLY A 57 -44.42 3.59 2.48
CA GLY A 57 -45.50 3.30 3.41
C GLY A 57 -45.46 1.83 3.84
N GLY A 58 -44.35 1.39 4.46
CA GLY A 58 -44.19 0.06 5.03
C GLY A 58 -43.29 0.18 6.26
N GLY A 59 -43.93 0.43 7.40
CA GLY A 59 -43.28 0.43 8.70
C GLY A 59 -43.13 -1.01 9.17
N ASP A 60 -41.90 -1.51 9.14
CA ASP A 60 -41.45 -2.52 10.08
C ASP A 60 -40.47 -1.79 11.01
N ASP A 61 -40.97 -1.42 12.20
CA ASP A 61 -40.19 -0.96 13.35
C ASP A 61 -39.40 -2.13 13.95
N ASP A 62 -38.65 -2.84 13.12
CA ASP A 62 -37.58 -3.68 13.65
C ASP A 62 -36.48 -2.73 14.13
N PRO A 63 -36.05 -2.79 15.40
CA PRO A 63 -34.90 -2.03 15.84
C PRO A 63 -33.73 -2.49 14.98
N VAL A 64 -33.32 -1.63 14.05
CA VAL A 64 -32.09 -1.81 13.27
C VAL A 64 -30.99 -1.98 14.29
N ALA A 65 -30.52 -3.22 14.46
CA ALA A 65 -29.41 -3.52 15.33
C ALA A 65 -28.30 -2.53 14.97
N PRO A 66 -27.72 -1.80 15.95
CA PRO A 66 -26.71 -0.81 15.66
C PRO A 66 -25.64 -1.50 14.83
N THR A 67 -25.49 -1.04 13.59
CA THR A 67 -24.49 -1.58 12.67
C THR A 67 -23.17 -1.46 13.41
N GLU A 68 -22.53 -2.58 13.76
CA GLU A 68 -21.22 -2.53 14.38
C GLU A 68 -20.34 -1.69 13.46
N ARG A 69 -19.97 -0.50 13.95
CA ARG A 69 -19.02 0.36 13.25
C ARG A 69 -17.66 -0.28 13.48
N ILE A 70 -17.35 -1.29 12.68
CA ILE A 70 -16.04 -1.96 12.67
C ILE A 70 -14.93 -0.94 12.41
N LEU A 71 -15.25 0.17 11.74
CA LEU A 71 -14.35 1.29 11.46
C LEU A 71 -14.76 2.53 12.28
N GLY A 72 -13.91 2.92 13.23
CA GLY A 72 -14.06 4.13 14.04
C GLY A 72 -13.53 5.42 13.39
N ILE A 73 -13.10 5.35 12.13
CA ILE A 73 -12.53 6.48 11.39
C ILE A 73 -13.57 7.14 10.48
N THR A 74 -13.43 8.46 10.29
CA THR A 74 -14.15 9.17 9.23
C THR A 74 -13.35 9.05 7.94
N GLY A 75 -13.98 8.63 6.86
CA GLY A 75 -13.33 8.50 5.56
C GLY A 75 -12.80 9.83 5.04
N VAL A 76 -11.68 9.77 4.31
CA VAL A 76 -11.08 10.93 3.63
C VAL A 76 -11.59 11.01 2.18
N PRO A 77 -11.80 12.21 1.61
CA PRO A 77 -12.13 12.38 0.20
C PRO A 77 -11.00 11.89 -0.72
N THR A 78 -11.36 11.48 -1.94
CA THR A 78 -10.37 11.24 -3.01
C THR A 78 -9.64 12.54 -3.38
N SER A 79 -8.34 12.44 -3.67
CA SER A 79 -7.49 13.58 -4.05
C SER A 79 -6.62 13.23 -5.26
N SER A 80 -6.23 14.25 -6.01
CA SER A 80 -5.18 14.20 -7.04
C SER A 80 -4.00 15.11 -6.70
N GLY A 81 -3.91 15.57 -5.45
CA GLY A 81 -2.80 16.36 -4.94
C GLY A 81 -1.61 15.49 -4.55
N ASP A 82 -0.45 16.13 -4.35
CA ASP A 82 0.82 15.49 -4.01
C ASP A 82 1.03 15.45 -2.48
N ASP A 83 0.02 14.98 -1.75
CA ASP A 83 -0.01 14.94 -0.28
C ASP A 83 -0.64 13.65 0.25
N VAL A 84 -0.12 13.14 1.37
CA VAL A 84 -0.76 12.04 2.11
C VAL A 84 -1.80 12.60 3.08
N VAL A 85 -3.09 12.45 2.71
CA VAL A 85 -4.22 12.90 3.55
C VAL A 85 -4.73 11.75 4.41
N VAL A 86 -4.68 11.92 5.73
CA VAL A 86 -5.15 10.94 6.72
C VAL A 86 -6.38 11.44 7.49
N PRO A 87 -7.19 10.54 8.11
CA PRO A 87 -8.31 10.95 8.96
C PRO A 87 -7.89 11.85 10.13
N ALA A 88 -8.83 12.65 10.65
CA ALA A 88 -8.58 13.49 11.82
C ALA A 88 -8.06 12.66 13.02
N GLY A 89 -7.00 13.15 13.66
CA GLY A 89 -6.33 12.48 14.78
C GLY A 89 -5.21 11.52 14.38
N TYR A 90 -4.96 11.31 13.08
CA TYR A 90 -3.85 10.52 12.55
C TYR A 90 -2.73 11.41 12.01
N VAL A 91 -1.52 10.84 11.92
CA VAL A 91 -0.32 11.46 11.34
C VAL A 91 0.35 10.43 10.43
N ALA A 92 0.87 10.88 9.30
CA ALA A 92 1.75 10.10 8.44
C ALA A 92 3.14 10.75 8.41
N THR A 93 4.19 9.95 8.56
CA THR A 93 5.59 10.39 8.58
C THR A 93 6.43 9.46 7.74
N ALA A 94 7.20 9.98 6.79
CA ALA A 94 8.20 9.22 6.05
C ALA A 94 9.42 8.95 6.95
N PHE A 95 9.92 7.70 6.97
CA PHE A 95 11.02 7.31 7.86
C PHE A 95 12.10 6.42 7.22
N ALA A 96 11.90 5.93 6.01
CA ALA A 96 12.87 5.18 5.22
C ALA A 96 12.64 5.54 3.75
N ALA A 97 13.27 6.62 3.29
CA ALA A 97 13.20 7.03 1.89
C ALA A 97 14.31 6.32 1.09
N TRP A 98 14.11 6.16 -0.22
CA TRP A 98 15.18 5.77 -1.13
C TRP A 98 16.43 6.64 -0.92
N GLY A 99 17.60 6.01 -0.86
CA GLY A 99 18.87 6.69 -0.69
C GLY A 99 19.25 7.01 0.76
N GLU A 100 18.34 6.77 1.72
CA GLU A 100 18.65 6.95 3.14
C GLU A 100 19.83 6.02 3.53
N PRO A 101 20.85 6.51 4.26
CA PRO A 101 21.95 5.68 4.72
C PRO A 101 21.47 4.57 5.67
N ILE A 102 21.89 3.31 5.45
CA ILE A 102 21.48 2.18 6.31
C ILE A 102 22.21 2.23 7.68
N ASP A 103 23.38 2.86 7.73
CA ASP A 103 24.13 3.06 8.98
C ASP A 103 24.86 4.42 9.03
N ALA A 104 25.55 4.69 10.15
CA ALA A 104 26.23 5.97 10.38
C ALA A 104 27.49 6.19 9.51
N LEU A 105 27.99 5.16 8.84
CA LEU A 105 29.14 5.22 7.94
C LEU A 105 28.71 5.29 6.47
N ALA A 106 27.47 4.89 6.17
CA ALA A 106 26.91 4.95 4.84
C ALA A 106 26.82 6.41 4.32
N PRO A 107 27.05 6.61 3.02
CA PRO A 107 27.08 7.92 2.39
C PRO A 107 25.68 8.54 2.38
N ALA A 108 25.59 9.86 2.57
CA ALA A 108 24.33 10.60 2.44
C ALA A 108 23.79 10.55 1.01
N PHE A 109 22.46 10.56 0.87
CA PHE A 109 21.79 10.65 -0.44
C PHE A 109 22.24 11.89 -1.23
N ARG A 110 22.44 11.71 -2.53
CA ARG A 110 22.81 12.77 -3.46
C ARG A 110 21.68 13.00 -4.46
N ALA A 111 20.88 14.03 -4.21
CA ALA A 111 19.74 14.41 -5.05
C ALA A 111 20.12 14.88 -6.47
N ASP A 112 21.41 15.10 -6.74
CA ASP A 112 21.94 15.39 -8.08
C ASP A 112 22.15 14.11 -8.93
N ALA A 113 21.76 12.93 -8.42
CA ALA A 113 21.87 11.63 -9.06
C ALA A 113 23.31 11.23 -9.46
N THR A 114 24.33 11.83 -8.84
CA THR A 114 25.76 11.51 -9.12
C THR A 114 26.36 10.45 -8.21
N GLY A 115 25.55 9.78 -7.38
CA GLY A 115 26.00 8.67 -6.54
C GLY A 115 26.55 7.49 -7.34
N SER A 116 27.45 6.74 -6.74
CA SER A 116 28.05 5.53 -7.30
C SER A 116 27.26 4.27 -6.93
N ALA A 117 27.55 3.16 -7.61
CA ALA A 117 26.99 1.85 -7.26
C ALA A 117 27.33 1.42 -5.83
N LEU A 118 28.58 1.63 -5.40
CA LEU A 118 29.05 1.28 -4.05
C LEU A 118 28.36 2.10 -2.96
N GLU A 119 28.04 3.36 -3.24
CA GLU A 119 27.27 4.19 -2.31
C GLU A 119 25.83 3.70 -2.21
N GLN A 120 25.20 3.36 -3.34
CA GLN A 120 23.84 2.80 -3.36
C GLN A 120 23.73 1.44 -2.64
N GLU A 121 24.77 0.59 -2.70
CA GLU A 121 24.83 -0.70 -1.96
C GLU A 121 24.74 -0.52 -0.42
N GLN A 122 24.93 0.69 0.08
CA GLN A 122 24.88 1.04 1.51
C GLN A 122 23.66 1.90 1.88
N GLN A 123 22.77 2.15 0.92
CA GLN A 123 21.59 2.98 1.07
C GLN A 123 20.33 2.14 0.89
N VAL A 124 19.21 2.62 1.43
CA VAL A 124 17.90 2.03 1.13
C VAL A 124 17.67 2.07 -0.38
N GLY A 125 17.19 0.96 -0.96
CA GLY A 125 16.91 0.82 -2.39
C GLY A 125 15.73 1.67 -2.88
N ASP A 126 15.41 1.58 -4.16
CA ASP A 126 14.38 2.40 -4.82
C ASP A 126 13.05 1.63 -4.95
N ASN A 127 11.94 2.36 -5.09
CA ASN A 127 10.58 1.83 -5.23
C ASN A 127 10.27 0.68 -4.24
N HIS A 128 10.17 1.05 -2.97
CA HIS A 128 9.77 0.14 -1.92
C HIS A 128 8.46 -0.57 -2.27
N ASP A 129 8.41 -1.87 -2.04
CA ASP A 129 7.22 -2.71 -2.27
C ASP A 129 6.93 -3.56 -1.02
N GLY A 130 6.69 -4.86 -1.17
CA GLY A 130 6.35 -5.77 -0.09
C GLY A 130 7.30 -5.66 1.11
N MET A 131 6.71 -5.65 2.31
CA MET A 131 7.44 -5.50 3.56
C MET A 131 6.85 -6.35 4.68
N ALA A 132 7.69 -6.70 5.65
CA ALA A 132 7.30 -7.44 6.84
C ALA A 132 8.05 -6.95 8.09
N PHE A 133 7.31 -6.78 9.19
CA PHE A 133 7.88 -6.43 10.49
C PHE A 133 8.04 -7.67 11.37
N PHE A 134 9.24 -7.86 11.91
CA PHE A 134 9.60 -8.96 12.80
C PHE A 134 9.92 -8.41 14.18
N GLY A 135 8.92 -8.42 15.06
CA GLY A 135 9.05 -7.98 16.45
C GLY A 135 10.05 -8.80 17.24
N PHE A 136 10.76 -8.16 18.18
CA PHE A 136 11.61 -8.88 19.13
C PHE A 136 10.82 -9.44 20.32
N ASN A 137 11.43 -10.37 21.05
CA ASN A 137 10.91 -10.81 22.33
C ASN A 137 11.24 -9.79 23.45
N ALA A 138 10.61 -9.95 24.61
CA ALA A 138 10.83 -9.07 25.76
C ALA A 138 12.29 -9.05 26.26
N ALA A 139 13.08 -10.09 25.99
CA ALA A 139 14.48 -10.19 26.38
C ALA A 139 15.45 -9.56 25.36
N GLY A 140 14.96 -9.09 24.20
CA GLY A 140 15.78 -8.50 23.13
C GLY A 140 16.79 -9.47 22.49
N ASN A 141 16.61 -10.78 22.66
CA ASN A 141 17.58 -11.79 22.22
C ASN A 141 17.02 -12.76 21.17
N GLY A 142 15.88 -12.43 20.57
CA GLY A 142 15.24 -13.22 19.53
C GLY A 142 13.91 -12.61 19.09
N PHE A 143 13.22 -13.27 18.18
CA PHE A 143 11.90 -12.85 17.69
C PHE A 143 10.79 -13.11 18.70
N GLY A 144 9.76 -12.28 18.67
CA GLY A 144 8.61 -12.30 19.57
C GLY A 144 7.45 -11.49 19.02
N ASP A 145 6.60 -10.99 19.92
CA ASP A 145 5.34 -10.31 19.63
C ASP A 145 5.34 -8.82 19.99
N ARG A 146 6.51 -8.24 20.33
CA ARG A 146 6.65 -6.79 20.51
C ARG A 146 6.36 -6.05 19.20
N SER A 147 5.74 -4.89 19.32
CA SER A 147 5.45 -3.99 18.20
C SER A 147 6.19 -2.66 18.29
N ASP A 148 6.94 -2.44 19.37
CA ASP A 148 7.72 -1.23 19.63
C ASP A 148 9.19 -1.35 19.19
N GLU A 149 9.66 -2.56 18.91
CA GLU A 149 11.03 -2.83 18.47
C GLU A 149 11.12 -4.14 17.67
N GLY A 150 11.88 -4.14 16.58
CA GLY A 150 12.03 -5.28 15.69
C GLY A 150 12.81 -4.93 14.43
N LEU A 151 12.78 -5.83 13.45
CA LEU A 151 13.34 -5.60 12.12
C LEU A 151 12.21 -5.32 11.12
N LEU A 152 12.39 -4.32 10.25
CA LEU A 152 11.51 -4.09 9.11
C LEU A 152 12.25 -4.54 7.85
N VAL A 153 11.78 -5.61 7.23
CA VAL A 153 12.35 -6.14 5.99
C VAL A 153 11.50 -5.61 4.84
N MET A 154 12.12 -4.90 3.90
CA MET A 154 11.44 -4.19 2.82
C MET A 154 12.10 -4.47 1.47
N ASN A 155 11.30 -4.88 0.49
CA ASN A 155 11.76 -5.12 -0.87
C ASN A 155 11.85 -3.81 -1.68
N HIS A 156 12.76 -3.80 -2.66
CA HIS A 156 12.97 -2.71 -3.62
C HIS A 156 12.83 -3.29 -5.04
N GLU A 157 11.72 -2.98 -5.70
CA GLU A 157 11.26 -3.73 -6.88
C GLU A 157 11.98 -3.30 -8.17
N TYR A 158 12.13 -2.00 -8.39
CA TYR A 158 12.73 -1.43 -9.59
C TYR A 158 13.35 -0.05 -9.29
N ILE A 159 14.05 0.53 -10.27
CA ILE A 159 14.52 1.92 -10.18
C ILE A 159 13.70 2.83 -11.08
N ASN A 160 13.66 4.13 -10.74
CA ASN A 160 13.22 5.21 -11.64
C ASN A 160 14.45 5.88 -12.27
N PRO A 161 15.06 5.27 -13.30
CA PRO A 161 15.80 5.98 -14.32
C PRO A 161 16.04 7.51 -14.29
N GLU A 162 14.99 8.30 -14.52
CA GLU A 162 15.03 9.76 -14.65
C GLU A 162 15.44 10.48 -13.37
N TYR A 163 15.32 9.81 -12.21
CA TYR A 163 15.77 10.29 -10.92
C TYR A 163 17.06 9.59 -10.49
N PHE A 164 17.28 8.37 -10.98
CA PHE A 164 18.33 7.49 -10.53
C PHE A 164 19.69 7.81 -11.17
N TYR A 165 19.72 8.28 -12.42
CA TYR A 165 20.96 8.65 -13.12
C TYR A 165 21.01 10.13 -13.47
N ALA A 166 22.17 10.75 -13.22
CA ALA A 166 22.51 11.99 -13.89
C ALA A 166 22.66 11.73 -15.40
N PRO A 167 22.08 12.56 -16.28
CA PRO A 167 22.30 12.44 -17.71
C PRO A 167 23.78 12.68 -18.04
N ASP A 168 24.32 11.88 -18.96
CA ASP A 168 25.70 12.03 -19.43
C ASP A 168 25.75 13.09 -20.55
N SER A 169 25.59 12.64 -21.81
CA SER A 169 25.71 13.49 -22.99
C SER A 169 24.37 14.01 -23.52
N ASP A 170 23.28 13.32 -23.21
CA ASP A 170 21.94 13.63 -23.66
C ASP A 170 21.05 13.93 -22.44
N PRO A 171 20.57 15.17 -22.24
CA PRO A 171 19.72 15.51 -21.11
C PRO A 171 18.34 14.85 -21.15
N ASP A 172 17.90 14.35 -22.31
CA ASP A 172 16.60 13.71 -22.50
C ASP A 172 16.70 12.17 -22.44
N ASP A 173 17.91 11.60 -22.33
CA ASP A 173 18.16 10.16 -22.22
C ASP A 173 19.15 9.83 -21.10
N TRP A 174 18.60 9.59 -19.91
CA TRP A 174 19.31 9.21 -18.68
C TRP A 174 19.99 7.84 -18.76
N MET A 175 19.60 6.97 -19.70
CA MET A 175 20.34 5.72 -19.92
C MET A 175 21.57 5.92 -20.78
N SER A 176 21.54 6.85 -21.74
CA SER A 176 22.54 6.90 -22.80
C SER A 176 23.80 7.70 -22.42
N PRO A 177 25.01 7.17 -22.67
CA PRO A 177 25.27 5.78 -23.06
C PRO A 177 25.07 4.83 -21.86
N PHE A 178 24.50 3.65 -22.12
CA PHE A 178 24.35 2.67 -21.04
C PHE A 178 25.70 2.07 -20.69
N SER A 179 26.06 2.13 -19.41
CA SER A 179 27.38 1.77 -18.92
C SER A 179 27.31 0.66 -17.88
N TYR A 180 28.45 0.01 -17.65
CA TYR A 180 28.59 -0.99 -16.61
C TYR A 180 28.29 -0.42 -15.22
N GLU A 181 28.73 0.81 -14.93
CA GLU A 181 28.46 1.49 -13.66
C GLU A 181 26.97 1.78 -13.48
N LYS A 182 26.25 2.20 -14.54
CA LYS A 182 24.79 2.34 -14.48
C LYS A 182 24.13 1.00 -14.16
N ALA A 183 24.50 -0.08 -14.85
CA ALA A 183 23.97 -1.40 -14.57
C ALA A 183 24.19 -1.84 -13.11
N ARG A 184 25.40 -1.64 -12.57
CA ARG A 184 25.71 -1.96 -11.17
C ARG A 184 24.90 -1.12 -10.19
N ARG A 185 24.78 0.17 -10.44
CA ARG A 185 24.03 1.07 -9.56
C ARG A 185 22.54 0.72 -9.58
N ALA A 186 21.97 0.41 -10.75
CA ALA A 186 20.60 -0.12 -10.83
C ALA A 186 20.46 -1.37 -9.98
N GLN A 187 21.34 -2.37 -10.14
CA GLN A 187 21.29 -3.60 -9.34
C GLN A 187 21.32 -3.31 -7.83
N ALA A 188 22.16 -2.38 -7.39
CA ALA A 188 22.23 -1.96 -5.99
C ALA A 188 20.96 -1.25 -5.48
N GLY A 189 20.18 -0.65 -6.38
CA GLY A 189 18.88 -0.07 -6.06
C GLY A 189 17.75 -1.09 -5.88
N HIS A 190 17.95 -2.35 -6.27
CA HIS A 190 16.96 -3.44 -6.10
C HIS A 190 17.30 -4.30 -4.88
N GLY A 191 16.39 -5.20 -4.53
CA GLY A 191 16.64 -6.24 -3.53
C GLY A 191 15.88 -5.98 -2.24
N VAL A 192 16.59 -5.96 -1.10
CA VAL A 192 15.97 -5.89 0.23
C VAL A 192 16.82 -5.04 1.18
N SER A 193 16.19 -4.13 1.91
CA SER A 193 16.75 -3.51 3.11
C SER A 193 16.16 -4.12 4.37
N VAL A 194 16.96 -4.21 5.43
CA VAL A 194 16.62 -4.77 6.75
C VAL A 194 17.01 -3.79 7.84
#